data_AF-A0A939KWB2-F1
#
_entry.id   AF-A0A939KWB2-F1
#
_cell.length_a   1.000
_cell.length_b   1.000
_cell.length_c   1.000
_cell.angle_alpha   90.00
_cell.angle_beta   90.00
_cell.angle_gamma   90.00
#
_symmetry.space_group_name_H-M   'P 1'
#
loop_
_entity.id
_entity.type
_entity.pdbx_description
1 polymer ?
#
loop_
_entity_poly.entity_id
_entity_poly.type
_entity_poly.pdbx_seq_one_letter_code
_entity_poly.pdbx_strand_id
1 'polypeptide(L)'
;MMNTESAMENQIREGLVDATIQGRFLNASELELVAQRLEQTAAYFAGAKYLAENAPNLIEGAVQRACAILPDSACGPEMKEKYLHDLAGYLHHLQYYLVAEATSVQSNSLGSWQMIDYNFSLPTDGAIAALKYLKGDRGLPTWAAKLVNAYIDASLKSLNALQEKHKMIGETDNGKVISLEPEEKPFWKRIIEIGAQVPPEEWAKIPKDLARNFEHYMYGGPKEE
;
A
#
# COMPACT_ATOMS: atom_id res chain seq x y z
N MET A 1 -18.94 2.54 10.48
CA MET A 1 -19.22 2.96 9.09
C MET A 1 -18.31 4.15 8.83
N MET A 2 -17.22 3.97 8.09
CA MET A 2 -16.22 5.01 7.84
C MET A 2 -16.41 5.54 6.42
N ASN A 3 -16.62 6.86 6.29
CA ASN A 3 -16.81 7.59 5.05
C ASN A 3 -15.56 7.47 4.17
N THR A 4 -15.71 6.73 3.07
CA THR A 4 -14.71 6.57 2.01
C THR A 4 -14.97 7.49 0.81
N GLU A 5 -16.08 8.22 0.80
CA GLU A 5 -16.47 9.13 -0.29
C GLU A 5 -15.63 10.41 -0.22
N SER A 6 -15.06 10.84 -1.35
CA SER A 6 -14.36 12.12 -1.43
C SER A 6 -15.33 13.26 -1.07
N ALA A 7 -14.83 14.38 -0.54
CA ALA A 7 -15.69 15.51 -0.14
C ALA A 7 -16.60 16.00 -1.29
N MET A 8 -16.13 15.92 -2.53
CA MET A 8 -16.93 16.27 -3.72
C MET A 8 -17.98 15.21 -4.08
N GLU A 9 -17.67 13.92 -3.88
CA GLU A 9 -18.61 12.81 -4.10
C GLU A 9 -19.77 12.87 -3.10
N ASN A 10 -19.47 13.18 -1.84
CA ASN A 10 -20.48 13.46 -0.83
C ASN A 10 -21.38 14.63 -1.25
N GLN A 11 -20.81 15.74 -1.74
CA GLN A 11 -21.58 16.90 -2.17
C GLN A 11 -22.50 16.62 -3.36
N ILE A 12 -22.06 15.82 -4.34
CA ILE A 12 -22.89 15.41 -5.48
C ILE A 12 -24.04 14.51 -4.99
N ARG A 13 -23.74 13.55 -4.11
CA ARG A 13 -24.73 12.64 -3.55
C ARG A 13 -25.77 13.38 -2.71
N GLU A 14 -25.34 14.29 -1.84
CA GLU A 14 -26.22 15.15 -1.03
C GLU A 14 -27.10 16.02 -1.93
N GLY A 15 -26.53 16.67 -2.95
CA GLY A 15 -27.30 17.47 -3.91
C GLY A 15 -28.35 16.65 -4.68
N LEU A 16 -28.02 15.42 -5.07
CA LEU A 16 -28.97 14.51 -5.72
C LEU A 16 -30.10 14.07 -4.79
N VAL A 17 -29.77 13.72 -3.54
CA VAL A 17 -30.74 13.35 -2.51
C VAL A 17 -31.67 14.51 -2.22
N ASP A 18 -31.15 15.72 -2.04
CA ASP A 18 -31.92 16.93 -1.78
C ASP A 18 -32.87 17.28 -2.93
N ALA A 19 -32.39 17.22 -4.18
CA ALA A 19 -33.22 17.46 -5.35
C ALA A 19 -34.36 16.43 -5.44
N THR A 20 -34.07 15.16 -5.16
CA THR A 20 -35.05 14.07 -5.15
C THR A 20 -36.10 14.27 -4.07
N ILE A 21 -35.71 14.60 -2.84
CA ILE A 21 -36.62 14.87 -1.72
C ILE A 21 -37.54 16.07 -2.02
N GLN A 22 -37.00 17.10 -2.67
CA GLN A 22 -37.75 18.30 -3.03
C GLN A 22 -38.61 18.13 -4.30
N GLY A 23 -38.55 16.96 -4.97
CA GLY A 23 -39.28 16.71 -6.21
C GLY A 23 -38.88 17.64 -7.35
N ARG A 24 -37.65 18.17 -7.33
CA ARG A 24 -37.12 19.09 -8.35
C ARG A 24 -36.01 18.43 -9.14
N PHE A 25 -35.74 18.99 -10.31
CA PHE A 25 -34.53 18.67 -11.06
C PHE A 25 -33.29 19.27 -10.40
N LEU A 26 -32.11 18.75 -10.79
CA LEU A 26 -30.83 19.33 -10.39
C LEU A 26 -30.73 20.78 -10.87
N ASN A 27 -30.21 21.65 -10.01
CA ASN A 27 -29.96 23.05 -10.33
C ASN A 27 -28.57 23.25 -10.95
N ALA A 28 -28.28 24.49 -11.39
CA ALA A 28 -27.02 24.81 -12.05
C ALA A 28 -25.78 24.53 -11.19
N SER A 29 -25.85 24.80 -9.88
CA SER A 29 -24.73 24.54 -8.94
C SER A 29 -24.46 23.05 -8.78
N GLU A 30 -25.50 22.22 -8.70
CA GLU A 30 -25.35 20.76 -8.61
C GLU A 30 -24.80 20.16 -9.91
N LEU A 31 -25.25 20.66 -11.07
CA LEU A 31 -24.70 20.27 -12.37
C LEU A 31 -23.23 20.68 -12.53
N GLU A 32 -22.85 21.84 -11.97
CA GLU A 32 -21.45 22.29 -11.96
C GLU A 32 -20.56 21.36 -11.13
N LEU A 33 -21.03 20.87 -9.98
CA LEU A 33 -20.30 19.87 -9.18
C LEU A 33 -20.06 18.58 -9.97
N VAL A 34 -21.08 18.11 -10.71
CA VAL A 34 -20.94 16.92 -11.59
C VAL A 34 -19.93 17.19 -12.70
N ALA A 35 -19.96 18.38 -13.32
CA ALA A 35 -18.99 18.74 -14.36
C ALA A 35 -17.56 18.76 -13.82
N GLN A 36 -17.32 19.37 -12.65
CA GLN A 36 -16.02 19.39 -11.99
C GLN A 36 -15.50 17.97 -11.68
N ARG A 37 -16.40 17.06 -11.28
CA ARG A 37 -16.05 15.65 -11.06
C ARG A 37 -15.58 14.98 -12.35
N LEU A 38 -16.29 15.18 -13.46
CA LEU A 38 -15.91 14.61 -14.74
C LEU A 38 -14.57 15.17 -15.25
N GLU A 39 -14.32 16.47 -15.05
CA GLU A 39 -13.02 17.08 -15.37
C GLU A 39 -11.88 16.48 -14.53
N GLN A 40 -12.13 16.25 -13.23
CA GLN A 40 -11.17 15.59 -12.36
C GLN A 40 -10.88 14.14 -12.81
N THR A 41 -11.92 13.37 -13.11
CA THR A 41 -11.82 11.99 -13.62
C THR A 41 -11.02 11.95 -14.92
N ALA A 42 -11.31 12.85 -15.86
CA ALA A 42 -10.56 12.97 -17.11
C ALA A 42 -9.08 13.28 -16.86
N ALA A 43 -8.77 14.16 -15.90
CA ALA A 43 -7.41 14.47 -15.50
C ALA A 43 -6.68 13.24 -14.91
N TYR A 44 -7.37 12.38 -14.14
CA TYR A 44 -6.78 11.14 -13.62
C TYR A 44 -6.45 10.13 -14.72
N PHE A 45 -7.36 9.89 -15.67
CA PHE A 45 -7.08 9.03 -16.82
C PHE A 45 -5.93 9.56 -17.68
N ALA A 46 -5.90 10.87 -17.94
CA ALA A 46 -4.80 11.51 -18.66
C ALA A 46 -3.47 11.36 -17.89
N GLY A 47 -3.50 11.50 -16.57
CA GLY A 47 -2.34 11.26 -15.71
C GLY A 47 -1.85 9.82 -15.75
N ALA A 48 -2.75 8.84 -15.67
CA ALA A 48 -2.40 7.42 -15.73
C ALA A 48 -1.75 7.08 -17.08
N LYS A 49 -2.32 7.58 -18.18
CA LYS A 49 -1.73 7.45 -19.51
C LYS A 49 -0.34 8.09 -19.58
N TYR A 50 -0.18 9.30 -19.05
CA TYR A 50 1.11 9.98 -19.01
C TYR A 50 2.17 9.13 -18.26
N LEU A 51 1.82 8.57 -17.09
CA LEU A 51 2.73 7.71 -16.34
C LEU A 51 3.12 6.46 -17.13
N ALA A 52 2.17 5.85 -17.86
CA ALA A 52 2.45 4.68 -18.69
C ALA A 52 3.41 5.02 -19.86
N GLU A 53 3.16 6.13 -20.57
CA GLU A 53 3.97 6.56 -21.72
C GLU A 53 5.39 6.97 -21.33
N ASN A 54 5.55 7.52 -20.12
CA ASN A 54 6.84 8.02 -19.64
C ASN A 54 7.53 7.07 -18.65
N ALA A 55 6.94 5.90 -18.37
CA ALA A 55 7.46 4.95 -17.39
C ALA A 55 8.94 4.61 -17.58
N PRO A 56 9.44 4.24 -18.78
CA PRO A 56 10.84 3.86 -18.96
C PRO A 56 11.81 4.97 -18.51
N ASN A 57 11.55 6.21 -18.96
CA ASN A 57 12.39 7.36 -18.63
C ASN A 57 12.33 7.73 -17.15
N LEU A 58 11.14 7.65 -16.54
CA LEU A 58 10.95 7.97 -15.12
C LEU A 58 11.66 6.96 -14.22
N ILE A 59 11.55 5.67 -14.54
CA ILE A 59 12.14 4.58 -13.76
C ILE A 59 13.66 4.61 -13.91
N GLU A 60 14.19 4.73 -15.12
CA GLU A 60 15.63 4.82 -15.36
C GLU A 60 16.25 6.03 -14.64
N GLY A 61 15.63 7.22 -14.74
CA GLY A 61 16.10 8.42 -14.04
C GLY A 61 16.07 8.27 -12.52
N ALA A 62 15.04 7.60 -11.98
CA ALA A 62 14.93 7.32 -10.54
C ALA A 62 16.01 6.34 -10.06
N VAL A 63 16.26 5.25 -10.80
CA VAL A 63 17.33 4.29 -10.47
C VAL A 63 18.70 4.96 -10.58
N GLN A 64 18.94 5.74 -11.62
CA GLN A 64 20.19 6.49 -11.76
C GLN A 64 20.41 7.42 -10.56
N ARG A 65 19.35 8.12 -10.11
CA ARG A 65 19.42 8.99 -8.94
C ARG A 65 19.70 8.22 -7.65
N ALA A 66 19.08 7.06 -7.47
CA ALA A 66 19.36 6.18 -6.33
C ALA A 66 20.81 5.68 -6.36
N CYS A 67 21.29 5.20 -7.51
CA CYS A 67 22.65 4.71 -7.65
C CYS A 67 23.72 5.79 -7.48
N ALA A 68 23.40 7.06 -7.72
CA ALA A 68 24.33 8.16 -7.50
C ALA A 68 24.65 8.43 -6.02
N ILE A 69 23.82 7.94 -5.08
CA ILE A 69 24.03 8.14 -3.63
C ILE A 69 24.44 6.85 -2.91
N LEU A 70 24.24 5.70 -3.54
CA LEU A 70 24.59 4.39 -3.00
C LEU A 70 26.06 4.06 -3.30
N PRO A 71 26.72 3.20 -2.50
CA PRO A 71 28.04 2.72 -2.83
C PRO A 71 28.03 1.91 -4.14
N ASP A 72 29.15 1.93 -4.88
CA ASP A 72 29.26 1.25 -6.18
C ASP A 72 28.90 -0.25 -6.11
N SER A 73 29.19 -0.90 -4.97
CA SER A 73 28.85 -2.30 -4.72
C SER A 73 27.34 -2.58 -4.67
N ALA A 74 26.52 -1.58 -4.38
CA ALA A 74 25.05 -1.72 -4.31
C ALA A 74 24.38 -1.53 -5.69
N CYS A 75 25.09 -1.02 -6.70
CA CYS A 75 24.52 -0.69 -8.01
C CYS A 75 25.17 -1.47 -9.16
N GLY A 76 25.42 -2.76 -8.94
CA GLY A 76 25.79 -3.71 -9.98
C GLY A 76 24.67 -3.93 -11.02
N PRO A 77 24.99 -4.51 -12.19
CA PRO A 77 24.02 -4.68 -13.28
C PRO A 77 22.80 -5.53 -12.89
N GLU A 78 23.01 -6.63 -12.15
CA GLU A 78 21.92 -7.49 -11.67
C GLU A 78 20.99 -6.76 -10.69
N MET A 79 21.57 -6.02 -9.73
CA MET A 79 20.78 -5.25 -8.75
C MET A 79 19.99 -4.13 -9.42
N LYS A 80 20.57 -3.46 -10.43
CA LYS A 80 19.89 -2.41 -11.19
C LYS A 80 18.62 -2.92 -11.88
N GLU A 81 18.65 -4.12 -12.45
CA GLU A 81 17.46 -4.72 -13.08
C GLU A 81 16.35 -4.94 -12.05
N LYS A 82 16.70 -5.42 -10.85
CA LYS A 82 15.75 -5.56 -9.74
C LYS A 82 15.16 -4.21 -9.31
N TYR A 83 15.98 -3.16 -9.27
CA TYR A 83 15.54 -1.81 -8.91
C TYR A 83 14.59 -1.22 -9.95
N LEU A 84 14.86 -1.44 -11.23
CA LEU A 84 13.98 -1.06 -12.33
C LEU A 84 12.63 -1.79 -12.20
N HIS A 85 12.65 -3.10 -11.94
CA HIS A 85 11.43 -3.89 -11.76
C HIS A 85 10.57 -3.41 -10.59
N ASP A 86 11.19 -3.15 -9.42
CA ASP A 86 10.46 -2.70 -8.24
C ASP A 86 9.81 -1.33 -8.45
N LEU A 87 10.54 -0.39 -9.08
CA LEU A 87 10.01 0.93 -9.41
C LEU A 87 8.96 0.89 -10.52
N ALA A 88 9.07 -0.03 -11.48
CA ALA A 88 8.03 -0.27 -12.47
C ALA A 88 6.73 -0.72 -11.81
N GLY A 89 6.83 -1.68 -10.88
CA GLY A 89 5.68 -2.12 -10.08
C GLY A 89 5.07 -0.98 -9.28
N TYR A 90 5.89 -0.16 -8.61
CA TYR A 90 5.40 1.00 -7.87
C TYR A 90 4.66 2.01 -8.77
N LEU A 91 5.21 2.33 -9.94
CA LEU A 91 4.58 3.25 -10.90
C LEU A 91 3.28 2.70 -11.47
N HIS A 92 3.19 1.37 -11.64
CA HIS A 92 1.97 0.68 -12.06
C HIS A 92 0.86 0.81 -11.01
N HIS A 93 1.19 0.75 -9.72
CA HIS A 93 0.22 1.01 -8.65
C HIS A 93 -0.28 2.45 -8.66
N LEU A 94 0.60 3.43 -8.89
CA LEU A 94 0.18 4.83 -9.03
C LEU A 94 -0.81 5.02 -10.20
N GLN A 95 -0.60 4.32 -11.32
CA GLN A 95 -1.54 4.32 -12.44
C GLN A 95 -2.89 3.72 -12.03
N TYR A 96 -2.89 2.59 -11.30
CA TYR A 96 -4.13 2.01 -10.78
C TYR A 96 -4.86 2.96 -9.83
N TYR A 97 -4.16 3.63 -8.92
CA TYR A 97 -4.79 4.58 -7.99
C TYR A 97 -5.45 5.75 -8.70
N LEU A 98 -4.85 6.23 -9.80
CA LEU A 98 -5.47 7.25 -10.65
C LEU A 98 -6.74 6.71 -11.33
N VAL A 99 -6.66 5.53 -11.96
CA VAL A 99 -7.80 4.94 -12.69
C VAL A 99 -8.94 4.53 -11.75
N ALA A 100 -8.61 4.00 -10.58
CA ALA A 100 -9.58 3.63 -9.55
C ALA A 100 -10.07 4.85 -8.73
N GLU A 101 -9.54 6.04 -9.02
CA GLU A 101 -9.83 7.28 -8.31
C GLU A 101 -9.73 7.14 -6.79
N ALA A 102 -8.71 6.43 -6.33
CA ALA A 102 -8.50 6.16 -4.92
C ALA A 102 -8.13 7.47 -4.20
N THR A 103 -9.13 8.22 -3.74
CA THR A 103 -8.95 9.57 -3.19
C THR A 103 -8.38 9.60 -1.78
N SER A 104 -8.19 8.44 -1.14
CA SER A 104 -7.60 8.37 0.18
C SER A 104 -6.35 7.48 0.19
N VAL A 105 -5.27 8.07 0.72
CA VAL A 105 -4.02 7.37 1.05
C VAL A 105 -4.14 6.66 2.42
N GLN A 106 -5.28 6.82 3.12
CA GLN A 106 -5.47 6.26 4.45
C GLN A 106 -5.87 4.79 4.40
N SER A 107 -5.26 3.99 5.28
CA SER A 107 -5.66 2.61 5.54
C SER A 107 -7.13 2.56 5.99
N ASN A 108 -7.97 1.85 5.24
CA ASN A 108 -9.30 1.50 5.71
C ASN A 108 -9.20 0.53 6.91
N SER A 109 -10.21 0.54 7.78
CA SER A 109 -10.32 -0.39 8.93
C SER A 109 -10.53 -1.86 8.54
N LEU A 110 -10.48 -2.16 7.23
CA LEU A 110 -10.59 -3.48 6.62
C LEU A 110 -9.24 -4.01 6.09
N GLY A 111 -8.13 -3.29 6.31
CA GLY A 111 -6.79 -3.83 6.08
C GLY A 111 -6.38 -4.02 4.62
N SER A 112 -7.01 -3.34 3.65
CA SER A 112 -6.65 -3.51 2.24
C SER A 112 -6.74 -2.21 1.45
N TRP A 113 -5.89 -1.25 1.83
CA TRP A 113 -4.96 -0.52 0.96
C TRP A 113 -3.89 0.07 1.89
N GLN A 114 -3.35 -0.75 2.81
CA GLN A 114 -2.05 -0.40 3.38
C GLN A 114 -1.18 -0.08 2.16
N MET A 115 -0.47 1.06 2.20
CA MET A 115 0.76 1.22 1.41
C MET A 115 1.32 -0.18 1.29
N ILE A 116 1.30 -0.76 0.08
CA ILE A 116 1.96 -2.04 -0.11
C ILE A 116 3.31 -1.80 0.51
N ASP A 117 3.62 -2.60 1.53
CA ASP A 117 4.87 -2.51 2.26
C ASP A 117 5.91 -2.91 1.22
N TYR A 118 6.26 -1.92 0.39
CA TYR A 118 6.89 -2.14 -0.89
C TYR A 118 8.31 -2.40 -0.47
N ASN A 119 8.61 -3.68 -0.34
CA ASN A 119 9.89 -4.15 0.09
C ASN A 119 10.81 -3.98 -1.10
N PHE A 120 11.19 -2.72 -1.35
CA PHE A 120 12.10 -2.37 -2.39
C PHE A 120 13.37 -3.16 -2.15
N SER A 121 13.86 -3.76 -3.21
CA SER A 121 15.21 -4.31 -3.22
C SER A 121 16.25 -3.20 -3.12
N LEU A 122 15.86 -1.96 -3.45
CA LEU A 122 16.65 -0.77 -3.17
C LEU A 122 16.84 -0.58 -1.66
N PRO A 123 18.07 -0.32 -1.20
CA PRO A 123 18.31 0.18 0.15
C PRO A 123 17.46 1.42 0.44
N THR A 124 17.07 1.62 1.71
CA THR A 124 16.16 2.69 2.13
C THR A 124 16.58 4.08 1.63
N ASP A 125 17.87 4.42 1.68
CA ASP A 125 18.39 5.70 1.17
C ASP A 125 18.17 5.84 -0.34
N GLY A 126 18.45 4.78 -1.10
CA GLY A 126 18.23 4.70 -2.54
C GLY A 126 16.75 4.82 -2.90
N ALA A 127 15.87 4.14 -2.17
CA ALA A 127 14.42 4.21 -2.35
C ALA A 127 13.91 5.64 -2.10
N ILE A 128 14.36 6.30 -1.02
CA ILE A 128 14.02 7.70 -0.73
C ILE A 128 14.47 8.62 -1.87
N ALA A 129 15.69 8.44 -2.40
CA ALA A 129 16.20 9.24 -3.50
C ALA A 129 15.43 9.01 -4.82
N ALA A 130 15.08 7.76 -5.12
CA ALA A 130 14.26 7.40 -6.26
C ALA A 130 12.85 8.01 -6.19
N LEU A 131 12.18 7.91 -5.04
CA LEU A 131 10.84 8.47 -4.86
C LEU A 131 10.85 10.01 -4.87
N LYS A 132 11.87 10.64 -4.27
CA LYS A 132 12.09 12.08 -4.40
C LYS A 132 12.33 12.50 -5.83
N TYR A 133 13.02 11.67 -6.62
CA TYR A 133 13.11 11.88 -8.05
C TYR A 133 11.72 11.81 -8.65
N LEU A 134 10.94 10.74 -8.48
CA LEU A 134 9.61 10.59 -9.09
C LEU A 134 8.59 11.67 -8.71
N LYS A 135 8.72 12.29 -7.53
CA LYS A 135 7.88 13.41 -7.09
C LYS A 135 7.98 14.61 -8.04
N GLY A 136 6.85 15.29 -8.26
CA GLY A 136 6.77 16.56 -8.99
C GLY A 136 5.78 16.52 -10.15
N ASP A 137 5.47 17.70 -10.69
CA ASP A 137 4.34 17.83 -11.63
C ASP A 137 4.67 17.34 -13.03
N ARG A 138 5.92 17.43 -13.53
CA ARG A 138 6.44 16.81 -14.79
C ARG A 138 5.54 16.82 -16.05
N GLY A 139 4.48 17.62 -16.14
CA GLY A 139 3.49 17.54 -17.23
C GLY A 139 2.26 16.67 -16.93
N LEU A 140 2.17 16.08 -15.73
CA LEU A 140 0.93 15.52 -15.19
C LEU A 140 -0.15 16.61 -15.06
N PRO A 141 -1.41 16.29 -15.37
CA PRO A 141 -2.54 17.15 -15.05
C PRO A 141 -2.60 17.47 -13.55
N THR A 142 -2.99 18.69 -13.18
CA THR A 142 -2.97 19.19 -11.80
C THR A 142 -3.59 18.23 -10.78
N TRP A 143 -4.78 17.68 -11.09
CA TRP A 143 -5.44 16.72 -10.19
C TRP A 143 -4.66 15.41 -10.06
N ALA A 144 -4.18 14.86 -11.18
CA ALA A 144 -3.35 13.65 -11.16
C ALA A 144 -2.05 13.86 -10.41
N ALA A 145 -1.37 15.00 -10.63
CA ALA A 145 -0.15 15.35 -9.94
C ALA A 145 -0.34 15.43 -8.42
N LYS A 146 -1.43 16.07 -7.96
CA LYS A 146 -1.78 16.10 -6.53
C LYS A 146 -1.95 14.69 -5.94
N LEU A 147 -2.69 13.81 -6.61
CA LEU A 147 -2.94 12.47 -6.11
C LEU A 147 -1.67 11.62 -6.09
N VAL A 148 -0.92 11.61 -7.20
CA VAL A 148 0.35 10.89 -7.30
C VAL A 148 1.34 11.36 -6.25
N ASN A 149 1.52 12.67 -6.10
CA ASN A 149 2.42 13.23 -5.11
C ASN A 149 1.98 12.91 -3.68
N ALA A 150 0.67 12.83 -3.39
CA ALA A 150 0.18 12.42 -2.08
C ALA A 150 0.55 10.97 -1.73
N TYR A 151 0.45 10.04 -2.69
CA TYR A 151 0.92 8.66 -2.50
C TYR A 151 2.44 8.60 -2.35
N ILE A 152 3.20 9.32 -3.18
CA ILE A 152 4.66 9.39 -3.05
C ILE A 152 5.07 9.95 -1.68
N ASP A 153 4.42 11.01 -1.21
CA ASP A 153 4.72 11.63 0.08
C ASP A 153 4.44 10.70 1.26
N ALA A 154 3.37 9.92 1.18
CA ALA A 154 3.07 8.96 2.22
C ALA A 154 4.03 7.75 2.18
N SER A 155 4.51 7.31 0.99
CA SER A 155 5.56 6.29 0.89
C SER A 155 6.88 6.81 1.49
N LEU A 156 7.25 8.05 1.16
CA LEU A 156 8.42 8.72 1.74
C LEU A 156 8.30 8.82 3.25
N LYS A 157 7.13 9.15 3.80
CA LYS A 157 6.91 9.20 5.25
C LYS A 157 7.22 7.86 5.92
N SER A 158 6.74 6.75 5.35
CA SER A 158 7.02 5.40 5.87
C SER A 158 8.50 5.05 5.78
N LEU A 159 9.17 5.33 4.66
CA LEU A 159 10.60 5.05 4.50
C LEU A 159 11.48 5.87 5.45
N ASN A 160 11.17 7.15 5.66
CA ASN A 160 11.90 7.96 6.64
C ASN A 160 11.70 7.45 8.07
N ALA A 161 10.50 6.96 8.42
CA ALA A 161 10.27 6.34 9.72
C ALA A 161 11.10 5.05 9.91
N LEU A 162 11.23 4.24 8.86
CA LEU A 162 12.11 3.06 8.87
C LEU A 162 13.59 3.45 9.00
N GLN A 163 14.03 4.50 8.31
CA GLN A 163 15.40 5.02 8.42
C GLN A 163 15.71 5.46 9.86
N GLU A 164 14.80 6.20 10.49
CA GLU A 164 14.96 6.63 11.87
C GLU A 164 14.98 5.44 12.84
N LYS A 165 14.11 4.44 12.64
CA LYS A 165 14.11 3.20 13.42
C LYS A 165 15.46 2.47 13.35
N HIS A 166 16.03 2.34 12.14
CA HIS A 166 17.35 1.71 11.97
C HIS A 166 18.47 2.51 12.64
N LYS A 167 18.41 3.85 12.60
CA LYS A 167 19.38 4.70 13.27
C LYS A 167 19.34 4.52 14.80
N MET A 168 18.15 4.46 15.39
CA MET A 168 17.96 4.20 16.81
C MET A 168 18.45 2.81 17.24
N ILE A 169 18.29 1.80 16.38
CA ILE A 169 18.87 0.46 16.61
C ILE A 169 20.40 0.52 16.56
N GLY A 170 20.99 1.22 15.59
CA GLY A 170 22.45 1.36 15.48
C GLY A 170 23.11 2.13 16.62
N GLU A 171 22.40 3.12 17.20
CA GLU A 171 22.87 3.86 18.39
C GLU A 171 22.70 3.06 19.70
N THR A 172 21.76 2.11 19.73
CA THR A 172 21.52 1.24 20.91
C THR A 172 22.35 -0.04 20.89
N ASP A 173 22.94 -0.42 19.75
CA ASP A 173 23.77 -1.62 19.61
C ASP A 173 25.23 -1.41 20.06
N ASN A 174 25.42 -0.72 21.19
CA ASN A 174 26.53 -0.95 22.11
C ASN A 174 26.32 -2.27 22.88
N GLY A 175 25.90 -3.33 22.18
CA GLY A 175 25.81 -4.70 22.66
C GLY A 175 24.51 -5.13 23.36
N LYS A 176 23.37 -4.45 23.16
CA LYS A 176 22.09 -4.95 23.70
C LYS A 176 20.89 -4.51 22.87
N VAL A 177 20.36 -5.44 22.08
CA VAL A 177 19.08 -5.29 21.38
C VAL A 177 17.96 -5.07 22.39
N ILE A 178 17.38 -3.88 22.43
CA ILE A 178 16.12 -3.61 23.14
C ILE A 178 15.11 -3.18 22.08
N SER A 179 14.22 -4.09 21.67
CA SER A 179 13.10 -3.74 20.79
C SER A 179 12.12 -2.84 21.53
N LEU A 180 11.86 -1.65 21.02
CA LEU A 180 10.96 -0.64 21.62
C LEU A 180 9.49 -0.77 21.17
N GLU A 181 9.11 -1.83 20.47
CA GLU A 181 7.70 -2.20 20.36
C GLU A 181 7.33 -2.99 21.62
N PRO A 182 6.14 -2.78 22.24
CA PRO A 182 5.61 -3.80 23.12
C PRO A 182 5.60 -5.07 22.27
N GLU A 183 6.30 -6.13 22.69
CA GLU A 183 6.25 -7.42 21.99
C GLU A 183 4.78 -7.79 21.81
N GLU A 184 4.18 -7.47 20.66
CA GLU A 184 3.00 -8.19 20.22
C GLU A 184 3.50 -9.61 20.09
N LYS A 185 3.12 -10.42 21.10
CA LYS A 185 3.64 -11.76 21.28
C LYS A 185 3.63 -12.43 19.92
N PRO A 186 4.80 -12.94 19.44
CA PRO A 186 4.87 -13.59 18.14
C PRO A 186 3.69 -14.53 17.97
N PHE A 187 3.10 -14.60 16.78
CA PHE A 187 1.88 -15.37 16.53
C PHE A 187 1.92 -16.78 17.18
N TRP A 188 3.07 -17.46 17.11
CA TRP A 188 3.32 -18.75 17.78
C TRP A 188 3.20 -18.71 19.31
N LYS A 189 3.69 -17.67 19.98
CA LYS A 189 3.58 -17.46 21.43
C LYS A 189 2.11 -17.24 21.83
N ARG A 190 1.33 -16.56 20.99
CA ARG A 190 -0.13 -16.42 21.15
C ARG A 190 -0.86 -17.76 20.98
N ILE A 191 -0.45 -18.58 20.02
CA ILE A 191 -0.97 -19.95 19.86
C ILE A 191 -0.67 -20.81 21.08
N ILE A 192 0.55 -20.75 21.63
CA ILE A 192 0.93 -21.50 22.84
C ILE A 192 0.08 -21.08 24.05
N GLU A 193 -0.17 -19.79 24.23
CA GLU A 193 -1.02 -19.28 25.31
C GLU A 193 -2.48 -19.72 25.18
N ILE A 194 -3.01 -19.77 23.96
CA ILE A 194 -4.33 -20.31 23.68
C ILE A 194 -4.34 -21.83 23.95
N GLY A 195 -3.31 -22.54 23.50
CA GLY A 195 -3.16 -23.99 23.70
C GLY A 195 -3.05 -24.40 25.17
N ALA A 196 -2.46 -23.55 26.01
CA ALA A 196 -2.36 -23.78 27.46
C ALA A 196 -3.71 -23.68 28.20
N GLN A 197 -4.72 -23.03 27.60
CA GLN A 197 -6.08 -22.97 28.16
C GLN A 197 -6.91 -24.22 27.85
N VAL A 198 -6.45 -25.07 26.92
CA VAL A 198 -7.15 -26.27 26.50
C VAL A 198 -6.77 -27.45 27.42
N PRO A 199 -7.75 -28.13 28.06
CA PRO A 199 -7.49 -29.28 28.92
C PRO A 199 -6.74 -30.41 28.19
N PRO A 200 -5.89 -31.18 28.89
CA PRO A 200 -5.13 -32.29 28.30
C PRO A 200 -6.03 -33.41 27.73
N GLU A 201 -7.28 -33.51 28.19
CA GLU A 201 -8.27 -34.45 27.66
C GLU A 201 -8.69 -34.13 26.22
N GLU A 202 -8.75 -32.84 25.85
CA GLU A 202 -9.05 -32.43 24.47
C GLU A 202 -7.83 -32.63 23.55
N TRP A 203 -6.62 -32.42 24.07
CA TRP A 203 -5.39 -32.76 23.36
C TRP A 203 -5.28 -34.25 23.03
N ALA A 204 -5.84 -35.12 23.89
CA ALA A 204 -5.84 -36.56 23.67
C ALA A 204 -6.77 -37.02 22.52
N LYS A 205 -7.77 -36.20 22.14
CA LYS A 205 -8.68 -36.48 21.02
C LYS A 205 -8.06 -36.17 19.66
N ILE A 206 -6.98 -35.38 19.63
CA ILE A 206 -6.33 -34.99 18.38
C ILE A 206 -5.68 -36.23 17.73
N PRO A 207 -5.96 -36.49 16.45
CA PRO A 207 -5.34 -37.59 15.73
C PRO A 207 -3.81 -37.48 15.67
N LYS A 208 -3.11 -38.58 15.96
CA LYS A 208 -1.64 -38.65 15.90
C LYS A 208 -1.09 -38.89 14.49
N ASP A 209 -1.97 -39.18 13.54
CA ASP A 209 -1.67 -39.41 12.13
C ASP A 209 -1.66 -38.12 11.29
N LEU A 210 -1.62 -36.96 11.96
CA LEU A 210 -1.56 -35.64 11.34
C LEU A 210 -2.71 -35.44 10.33
N ALA A 211 -2.38 -35.13 9.07
CA ALA A 211 -3.36 -34.93 8.00
C ALA A 211 -3.67 -36.19 7.19
N ARG A 212 -3.08 -37.36 7.52
CA ARG A 212 -3.18 -38.57 6.69
C ARG A 212 -4.63 -39.05 6.54
N ASN A 213 -5.42 -38.96 7.60
CA ASN A 213 -6.84 -39.36 7.61
C ASN A 213 -7.77 -38.15 7.66
N PHE A 214 -7.37 -37.01 7.08
CA PHE A 214 -8.16 -35.78 7.09
C PHE A 214 -9.59 -35.99 6.56
N GLU A 215 -9.76 -36.75 5.48
CA GLU A 215 -11.08 -37.04 4.90
C GLU A 215 -11.99 -37.84 5.85
N HIS A 216 -11.42 -38.78 6.63
CA HIS A 216 -12.15 -39.51 7.65
C HIS A 216 -12.66 -38.57 8.75
N TYR A 217 -11.82 -37.63 9.22
CA TYR A 217 -12.18 -36.73 10.31
C TYR A 217 -13.18 -35.63 9.92
N MET A 218 -13.11 -35.14 8.69
CA MET A 218 -14.00 -34.06 8.23
C MET A 218 -15.28 -34.58 7.58
N TYR A 219 -15.22 -35.73 6.91
CA TYR A 219 -16.30 -36.22 6.05
C TYR A 219 -16.74 -37.66 6.36
N GLY A 220 -16.11 -38.35 7.33
CA GLY A 220 -16.50 -39.71 7.72
C GLY A 220 -16.12 -40.80 6.72
N GLY A 221 -15.14 -40.54 5.83
CA GLY A 221 -14.59 -41.53 4.89
C GLY A 221 -13.90 -42.72 5.59
N PRO A 222 -13.53 -43.79 4.87
CA PRO A 222 -12.78 -44.91 5.46
C PRO A 222 -11.40 -44.47 5.95
N LYS A 223 -10.94 -45.03 7.06
CA LYS A 223 -9.61 -44.72 7.63
C LYS A 223 -8.53 -45.55 6.93
N GLU A 224 -7.47 -44.89 6.47
CA GLU A 224 -6.26 -45.53 5.93
C GLU A 224 -5.29 -45.89 7.06
N GLU A 225 -4.74 -47.12 7.02
CA GLU A 225 -3.80 -47.66 8.02
C GLU A 225 -2.38 -47.04 7.93
#